data_AF-A0A1Y4H6R0-F1
#
_entry.id   AF-A0A1Y4H6R0-F1
#
_cell.length_a   1.000
_cell.length_b   1.000
_cell.length_c   1.000
_cell.angle_alpha   90.00
_cell.angle_beta   90.00
_cell.angle_gamma   90.00
#
_symmetry.space_group_name_H-M   'P 1'
#
loop_
_entity.id
_entity.type
_entity.pdbx_description
1 polymer ?
#
loop_
_entity_poly.entity_id
_entity_poly.type
_entity_poly.pdbx_seq_one_letter_code
_entity_poly.pdbx_strand_id
1 'polypeptide(L)'
;MDKVFRVELSGNKDRCCELELPAAYYSLLDALDKLQMAPGDKPRWEFLEHHSFPFLHVHLAHECDLYQLNALATFLGQMNGRERTAFEGLFNMEVAKKYGPISVATMIDLAYSTDCCHVVNASTDEQLGRFYAENDFIPALEKVPDSIFEYLDFEMLGRKARFEEGGVFASNGYVTQHTELKQVYETLDLMPSAPSYAIRLLAGSSPMDSDGLPEKQVYLNLPATQEALDHVLEVCEAPSWREMLFWTEDGAVPDLLENMDCDDIQELNELAKHLKCRENSGELSKLKAVILATDCHDVGTAIQISENLDDYLFEPDQRNPEEVASEELRLIVDEQSLSILKKHISLYNYGLDVMAANHAVLTPYGLVQRRDGNELLQAQEHPSERNGMEMMQ
;
A
#
# COMPACT_ATOMS: atom_id res chain seq x y z
N MET A 1 8.93 3.57 1.11
CA MET A 1 8.27 3.25 2.40
C MET A 1 8.13 1.75 2.47
N ASP A 2 8.51 1.10 3.56
CA ASP A 2 8.51 -0.37 3.62
C ASP A 2 7.08 -0.90 3.79
N LYS A 3 6.72 -1.96 3.06
CA LYS A 3 5.48 -2.70 3.27
C LYS A 3 5.57 -3.49 4.57
N VAL A 4 4.54 -3.38 5.41
CA VAL A 4 4.50 -3.91 6.78
C VAL A 4 3.53 -5.08 6.90
N PHE A 5 2.32 -4.94 6.35
CA PHE A 5 1.28 -5.97 6.42
C PHE A 5 0.71 -6.26 5.04
N ARG A 6 0.34 -7.52 4.80
CA ARG A 6 -0.51 -7.91 3.67
C ARG A 6 -1.79 -8.50 4.23
N VAL A 7 -2.92 -7.96 3.80
CA VAL A 7 -4.24 -8.33 4.31
C VAL A 7 -5.17 -8.73 3.18
N GLU A 8 -6.07 -9.66 3.46
CA GLU A 8 -7.26 -9.89 2.64
C GLU A 8 -8.38 -9.03 3.23
N LEU A 9 -9.00 -8.20 2.40
CA LEU A 9 -10.17 -7.43 2.74
C LEU A 9 -11.40 -8.18 2.28
N SER A 10 -12.45 -8.21 3.09
CA SER A 10 -13.74 -8.79 2.76
C SER A 10 -14.87 -7.78 2.96
N GLY A 11 -15.71 -7.69 1.93
CA GLY A 11 -16.82 -6.77 1.82
C GLY A 11 -18.18 -7.48 1.77
N ASN A 12 -19.18 -6.76 1.31
CA ASN A 12 -20.52 -7.33 1.12
C ASN A 12 -20.51 -8.35 -0.02
N LYS A 13 -21.49 -9.27 0.02
CA LYS A 13 -21.67 -10.31 -1.01
C LYS A 13 -20.35 -11.07 -1.26
N ASP A 14 -19.69 -11.56 -0.21
CA ASP A 14 -18.47 -12.40 -0.30
C ASP A 14 -17.37 -11.87 -1.25
N ARG A 15 -17.31 -10.55 -1.47
CA ARG A 15 -16.25 -9.93 -2.27
C ARG A 15 -14.99 -9.88 -1.42
N CYS A 16 -13.86 -10.25 -2.00
CA CYS A 16 -12.56 -10.17 -1.34
C CYS A 16 -11.52 -9.57 -2.29
N CYS A 17 -10.55 -8.87 -1.72
CA CYS A 17 -9.38 -8.39 -2.44
C CYS A 17 -8.19 -8.31 -1.49
N GLU A 18 -6.99 -8.42 -2.03
CA GLU A 18 -5.78 -8.27 -1.23
C GLU A 18 -5.32 -6.81 -1.21
N LEU A 19 -4.69 -6.39 -0.12
CA LEU A 19 -4.09 -5.07 0.02
C LEU A 19 -2.80 -5.13 0.83
N GLU A 20 -1.77 -4.46 0.33
CA GLU A 20 -0.53 -4.24 1.07
C GLU A 20 -0.53 -2.91 1.80
N LEU A 21 -0.23 -2.95 3.09
CA LEU A 21 -0.16 -1.79 3.98
C LEU A 21 1.30 -1.47 4.35
N PRO A 22 1.68 -0.19 4.45
CA PRO A 22 0.85 0.98 4.21
C PRO A 22 0.44 1.17 2.74
N ALA A 23 -0.82 1.53 2.57
CA ALA A 23 -1.50 1.82 1.32
C ALA A 23 -1.80 3.32 1.22
N ALA A 24 -1.58 3.87 0.03
CA ALA A 24 -1.96 5.24 -0.29
C ALA A 24 -3.48 5.37 -0.47
N TYR A 25 -3.96 6.61 -0.63
CA TYR A 25 -5.39 6.88 -0.80
C TYR A 25 -5.99 6.10 -1.96
N TYR A 26 -5.34 6.10 -3.13
CA TYR A 26 -5.89 5.45 -4.30
C TYR A 26 -5.87 3.93 -4.21
N SER A 27 -4.85 3.32 -3.59
CA SER A 27 -4.85 1.87 -3.33
C SER A 27 -5.98 1.46 -2.38
N LEU A 28 -6.27 2.27 -1.34
CA LEU A 28 -7.41 2.03 -0.45
C LEU A 28 -8.75 2.19 -1.18
N LEU A 29 -8.89 3.24 -1.99
CA LEU A 29 -10.09 3.48 -2.78
C LEU A 29 -10.31 2.34 -3.79
N ASP A 30 -9.25 1.87 -4.42
CA ASP A 30 -9.28 0.73 -5.35
C ASP A 30 -9.75 -0.56 -4.71
N ALA A 31 -9.25 -0.85 -3.50
CA ALA A 31 -9.75 -1.97 -2.72
C ALA A 31 -11.26 -1.83 -2.41
N LEU A 32 -11.72 -0.64 -2.02
CA LEU A 32 -13.15 -0.40 -1.77
C LEU A 32 -14.00 -0.51 -3.03
N ASP A 33 -13.49 -0.06 -4.19
CA ASP A 33 -14.15 -0.22 -5.50
C ASP A 33 -14.35 -1.70 -5.83
N LYS A 34 -13.31 -2.53 -5.65
CA LYS A 34 -13.36 -4.01 -5.84
C LYS A 34 -14.38 -4.67 -4.90
N LEU A 35 -14.50 -4.16 -3.67
CA LEU A 35 -15.48 -4.62 -2.67
C LEU A 35 -16.87 -4.00 -2.83
N GLN A 36 -17.03 -3.00 -3.70
CA GLN A 36 -18.25 -2.20 -3.89
C GLN A 36 -18.73 -1.53 -2.61
N MET A 37 -17.79 -0.90 -1.92
CA MET A 37 -18.01 -0.18 -0.68
C MET A 37 -17.78 1.32 -0.92
N ALA A 38 -18.47 2.16 -0.14
CA ALA A 38 -18.32 3.60 -0.26
C ALA A 38 -16.96 4.05 0.32
N PRO A 39 -16.36 5.15 -0.17
CA PRO A 39 -15.19 5.73 0.47
C PRO A 39 -15.45 6.01 1.97
N GLY A 40 -14.56 5.52 2.83
CA GLY A 40 -14.70 5.64 4.29
C GLY A 40 -15.37 4.43 4.95
N ASP A 41 -15.94 3.50 4.17
CA ASP A 41 -16.43 2.24 4.72
C ASP A 41 -15.28 1.39 5.26
N LYS A 42 -15.59 0.58 6.28
CA LYS A 42 -14.61 -0.23 7.00
C LYS A 42 -14.83 -1.71 6.67
N PRO A 43 -14.15 -2.25 5.63
CA PRO A 43 -14.24 -3.67 5.32
C PRO A 43 -13.67 -4.49 6.47
N ARG A 44 -14.10 -5.75 6.56
CA ARG A 44 -13.40 -6.72 7.39
C ARG A 44 -12.05 -7.02 6.75
N TRP A 45 -11.08 -7.39 7.56
CA TRP A 45 -9.77 -7.74 7.07
C TRP A 45 -9.17 -8.89 7.87
N GLU A 46 -8.33 -9.69 7.21
CA GLU A 46 -7.56 -10.78 7.80
C GLU A 46 -6.11 -10.72 7.32
N PHE A 47 -5.15 -11.13 8.15
CA PHE A 47 -3.75 -11.17 7.74
C PHE A 47 -3.49 -12.32 6.76
N LEU A 48 -2.84 -12.02 5.64
CA LEU A 48 -2.32 -13.04 4.72
C LEU A 48 -0.85 -13.34 5.01
N GLU A 49 -0.03 -12.29 5.17
CA GLU A 49 1.41 -12.44 5.40
C GLU A 49 1.91 -11.50 6.51
N HIS A 50 2.97 -11.94 7.18
CA HIS A 50 3.55 -11.30 8.37
C HIS A 50 5.02 -10.96 8.09
N HIS A 51 5.29 -9.79 7.50
CA HIS A 51 6.67 -9.43 7.13
C HIS A 51 7.44 -8.69 8.23
N SER A 52 6.75 -7.93 9.09
CA SER A 52 7.37 -7.10 10.14
C SER A 52 6.50 -7.02 11.40
N PHE A 53 7.16 -6.94 12.57
CA PHE A 53 6.53 -6.80 13.91
C PHE A 53 5.57 -7.95 14.31
N PRO A 54 6.05 -9.21 14.37
CA PRO A 54 5.20 -10.38 14.64
C PRO A 54 4.49 -10.34 15.99
N PHE A 55 5.05 -9.60 16.96
CA PHE A 55 4.46 -9.45 18.29
C PHE A 55 3.13 -8.67 18.29
N LEU A 56 2.82 -7.90 17.24
CA LEU A 56 1.59 -7.12 17.15
C LEU A 56 0.35 -7.98 16.83
N HIS A 57 0.51 -9.12 16.15
CA HIS A 57 -0.62 -9.88 15.59
C HIS A 57 -1.65 -10.31 16.64
N VAL A 58 -1.21 -10.72 17.82
CA VAL A 58 -2.10 -11.18 18.90
C VAL A 58 -2.95 -10.04 19.50
N HIS A 59 -2.65 -8.79 19.15
CA HIS A 59 -3.32 -7.60 19.66
C HIS A 59 -4.17 -6.87 18.61
N LEU A 60 -4.01 -7.14 17.31
CA LEU A 60 -4.70 -6.42 16.24
C LEU A 60 -6.04 -7.05 15.81
N ALA A 61 -6.34 -8.27 16.23
CA ALA A 61 -7.33 -9.13 15.56
C ALA A 61 -8.84 -8.79 15.77
N HIS A 62 -9.23 -7.82 16.62
CA HIS A 62 -10.67 -7.62 16.94
C HIS A 62 -11.17 -6.18 17.12
N GLU A 63 -10.32 -5.19 17.39
CA GLU A 63 -10.74 -3.80 17.63
C GLU A 63 -10.10 -2.79 16.65
N CYS A 64 -9.44 -3.28 15.62
CA CYS A 64 -8.70 -2.48 14.66
C CYS A 64 -9.44 -2.46 13.31
N ASP A 65 -9.87 -1.29 12.86
CA ASP A 65 -10.35 -1.11 11.49
C ASP A 65 -9.21 -0.90 10.50
N LEU A 66 -9.53 -0.98 9.21
CA LEU A 66 -8.57 -0.85 8.12
C LEU A 66 -7.76 0.46 8.17
N TYR A 67 -8.39 1.57 8.55
CA TYR A 67 -7.74 2.88 8.56
C TYR A 67 -6.78 3.03 9.74
N GLN A 68 -7.19 2.53 10.91
CA GLN A 68 -6.29 2.40 12.06
C GLN A 68 -5.09 1.50 11.75
N LEU A 69 -5.32 0.36 11.08
CA LEU A 69 -4.27 -0.56 10.68
C LEU A 69 -3.32 0.09 9.67
N ASN A 70 -3.86 0.79 8.67
CA ASN A 70 -3.08 1.50 7.66
C ASN A 70 -2.24 2.64 8.25
N ALA A 71 -2.81 3.41 9.19
CA ALA A 71 -2.10 4.45 9.91
C ALA A 71 -0.93 3.85 10.72
N LEU A 72 -1.18 2.80 11.50
CA LEU A 72 -0.13 2.08 12.22
C LEU A 72 0.96 1.57 11.27
N ALA A 73 0.58 0.92 10.16
CA ALA A 73 1.51 0.44 9.15
C ALA A 73 2.36 1.57 8.54
N THR A 74 1.77 2.76 8.36
CA THR A 74 2.46 3.94 7.81
C THR A 74 3.59 4.37 8.73
N PHE A 75 3.34 4.45 10.05
CA PHE A 75 4.39 4.80 11.01
C PHE A 75 5.46 3.73 11.09
N LEU A 76 5.06 2.47 11.18
CA LEU A 76 5.98 1.34 11.26
C LEU A 76 6.87 1.22 10.01
N GLY A 77 6.32 1.48 8.82
CA GLY A 77 7.03 1.41 7.54
C GLY A 77 8.02 2.55 7.28
N GLN A 78 8.01 3.59 8.11
CA GLN A 78 8.96 4.72 8.07
C GLN A 78 10.09 4.59 9.09
N MET A 79 9.97 3.68 10.07
CA MET A 79 10.93 3.56 11.15
C MET A 79 12.28 3.01 10.69
N ASN A 80 13.36 3.69 11.08
CA ASN A 80 14.72 3.18 11.00
C ASN A 80 14.99 2.13 12.10
N GLY A 81 16.13 1.43 12.03
CA GLY A 81 16.45 0.34 12.97
C GLY A 81 16.43 0.75 14.46
N ARG A 82 16.83 1.99 14.79
CA ARG A 82 16.78 2.49 16.17
C ARG A 82 15.33 2.70 16.62
N GLU A 83 14.51 3.33 15.78
CA GLU A 83 13.10 3.60 16.07
C GLU A 83 12.31 2.30 16.23
N ARG A 84 12.57 1.29 15.38
CA ARG A 84 11.98 -0.05 15.51
C ARG A 84 12.29 -0.68 16.86
N THR A 85 13.54 -0.56 17.32
CA THR A 85 13.99 -1.06 18.64
C THR A 85 13.30 -0.31 19.78
N ALA A 86 13.23 1.02 19.69
CA ALA A 86 12.54 1.86 20.68
C ALA A 86 11.05 1.50 20.78
N PHE A 87 10.37 1.32 19.64
CA PHE A 87 8.97 0.93 19.59
C PHE A 87 8.73 -0.44 20.23
N GLU A 88 9.54 -1.45 19.91
CA GLU A 88 9.44 -2.78 20.53
C GLU A 88 9.65 -2.71 22.04
N GLY A 89 10.63 -1.93 22.52
CA GLY A 89 10.86 -1.71 23.94
C GLY A 89 9.67 -1.06 24.65
N LEU A 90 9.16 0.04 24.10
CA LEU A 90 7.95 0.70 24.61
C LEU A 90 6.74 -0.24 24.64
N PHE A 91 6.56 -1.03 23.58
CA PHE A 91 5.50 -2.02 23.52
C PHE A 91 5.63 -3.07 24.63
N ASN A 92 6.83 -3.61 24.83
CA ASN A 92 7.09 -4.59 25.88
C ASN A 92 6.89 -4.02 27.29
N MET A 93 7.25 -2.74 27.52
CA MET A 93 6.94 -2.04 28.76
C MET A 93 5.43 -1.95 29.00
N GLU A 94 4.64 -1.67 27.97
CA GLU A 94 3.18 -1.61 28.06
C GLU A 94 2.57 -2.99 28.34
N VAL A 95 3.05 -4.04 27.65
CA VAL A 95 2.64 -5.43 27.91
C VAL A 95 2.91 -5.82 29.36
N ALA A 96 4.06 -5.41 29.90
CA ALA A 96 4.47 -5.74 31.27
C ALA A 96 3.54 -5.17 32.35
N LYS A 97 2.76 -4.12 32.05
CA LYS A 97 1.74 -3.57 32.96
C LYS A 97 0.56 -4.51 33.20
N LYS A 98 0.36 -5.52 32.33
CA LYS A 98 -0.69 -6.57 32.44
C LYS A 98 -2.11 -6.02 32.56
N TYR A 99 -2.41 -4.89 31.91
CA TYR A 99 -3.75 -4.30 31.90
C TYR A 99 -4.71 -4.91 30.87
N GLY A 100 -4.25 -5.87 30.07
CA GLY A 100 -5.03 -6.52 29.02
C GLY A 100 -4.34 -6.42 27.66
N PRO A 101 -5.07 -6.71 26.56
CA PRO A 101 -4.58 -6.44 25.21
C PRO A 101 -4.26 -4.95 25.02
N ILE A 102 -3.16 -4.66 24.33
CA ILE A 102 -2.80 -3.28 23.97
C ILE A 102 -3.74 -2.83 22.85
N SER A 103 -4.36 -1.66 23.02
CA SER A 103 -5.22 -1.09 21.99
C SER A 103 -4.40 -0.53 20.81
N VAL A 104 -4.99 -0.44 19.62
CA VAL A 104 -4.33 0.18 18.46
C VAL A 104 -4.01 1.65 18.71
N ALA A 105 -4.86 2.35 19.46
CA ALA A 105 -4.63 3.72 19.85
C ALA A 105 -3.32 3.86 20.64
N THR A 106 -3.12 2.97 21.62
CA THR A 106 -1.87 2.89 22.38
C THR A 106 -0.70 2.55 21.45
N MET A 107 -0.83 1.58 20.55
CA MET A 107 0.25 1.24 19.61
C MET A 107 0.67 2.44 18.75
N ILE A 108 -0.30 3.23 18.27
CA ILE A 108 -0.02 4.45 17.51
C ILE A 108 0.71 5.48 18.37
N ASP A 109 0.25 5.73 19.60
CA ASP A 109 0.93 6.64 20.54
C ASP A 109 2.38 6.20 20.83
N LEU A 110 2.62 4.90 21.00
CA LEU A 110 3.96 4.34 21.17
C LEU A 110 4.82 4.55 19.92
N ALA A 111 4.27 4.34 18.73
CA ALA A 111 4.98 4.53 17.46
C ALA A 111 5.45 5.99 17.28
N TYR A 112 4.66 6.95 17.76
CA TYR A 112 5.04 8.38 17.76
C TYR A 112 6.01 8.78 18.87
N SER A 113 6.21 7.92 19.86
CA SER A 113 7.00 8.19 21.06
C SER A 113 8.39 7.52 21.03
N THR A 114 8.85 7.06 19.87
CA THR A 114 10.15 6.40 19.71
C THR A 114 11.35 7.30 20.08
N ASP A 115 11.17 8.62 20.02
CA ASP A 115 12.12 9.64 20.47
C ASP A 115 12.07 9.91 21.99
N CYS A 116 11.01 9.47 22.68
CA CYS A 116 10.90 9.53 24.14
C CYS A 116 11.71 8.44 24.87
N CYS A 117 12.56 7.70 24.12
CA CYS A 117 13.37 6.60 24.64
C CYS A 117 14.87 6.74 24.35
N HIS A 118 15.67 6.19 25.25
CA HIS A 118 17.06 5.86 24.98
C HIS A 118 17.14 4.41 24.54
N VAL A 119 17.89 4.17 23.46
CA VAL A 119 18.19 2.84 22.96
C VAL A 119 19.69 2.64 23.11
N VAL A 120 20.06 1.64 23.90
CA VAL A 120 21.44 1.21 24.13
C VAL A 120 21.65 -0.11 23.38
N ASN A 121 22.77 -0.24 22.68
CA ASN A 121 23.13 -1.48 22.00
C ASN A 121 23.62 -2.54 23.00
N ALA A 122 22.70 -3.11 23.77
CA ALA A 122 22.94 -4.16 24.75
C ALA A 122 21.77 -5.14 24.76
N SER A 123 22.06 -6.43 24.72
CA SER A 123 21.06 -7.51 24.72
C SER A 123 21.10 -8.37 25.98
N THR A 124 22.02 -8.08 26.91
CA THR A 124 22.22 -8.81 28.16
C THR A 124 22.53 -7.85 29.30
N ASP A 125 22.25 -8.28 30.53
CA ASP A 125 22.59 -7.51 31.73
C ASP A 125 24.11 -7.25 31.81
N GLU A 126 24.96 -8.19 31.37
CA GLU A 126 26.42 -8.00 31.32
C GLU A 126 26.83 -6.87 30.37
N GLN A 127 26.35 -6.90 29.12
CA GLN A 127 26.63 -5.85 28.14
C GLN A 127 26.12 -4.48 28.59
N LEU A 128 24.94 -4.45 29.22
CA LEU A 128 24.35 -3.24 29.77
C LEU A 128 25.22 -2.68 30.90
N GLY A 129 25.63 -3.52 31.86
CA GLY A 129 26.48 -3.09 32.96
C GLY A 129 27.84 -2.59 32.51
N ARG A 130 28.42 -3.21 31.46
CA ARG A 130 29.64 -2.74 30.84
C ARG A 130 29.46 -1.38 30.18
N PHE A 131 28.40 -1.18 29.41
CA PHE A 131 28.06 0.13 28.82
C PHE A 131 27.92 1.22 29.89
N TYR A 132 27.24 0.93 31.00
CA TYR A 132 27.05 1.89 32.09
C TYR A 132 28.35 2.23 32.81
N ALA A 133 29.21 1.24 33.01
CA ALA A 133 30.51 1.44 33.65
C ALA A 133 31.49 2.22 32.75
N GLU A 134 31.53 1.92 31.44
CA GLU A 134 32.45 2.55 30.48
C GLU A 134 32.07 4.00 30.13
N ASN A 135 30.79 4.37 30.26
CA ASN A 135 30.29 5.72 29.96
C ASN A 135 30.07 6.57 31.22
N ASP A 136 30.70 6.22 32.35
CA ASP A 136 30.65 6.96 33.63
C ASP A 136 29.23 7.18 34.20
N PHE A 137 28.25 6.35 33.83
CA PHE A 137 26.90 6.40 34.39
C PHE A 137 26.83 5.88 35.84
N ILE A 138 27.91 5.28 36.36
CA ILE A 138 28.03 4.79 37.73
C ILE A 138 29.11 5.60 38.46
N PRO A 139 28.73 6.66 39.22
CA PRO A 139 29.71 7.57 39.87
C PRO A 139 30.71 6.87 40.80
N ALA A 140 30.33 5.71 41.36
CA ALA A 140 31.21 4.91 42.21
C ALA A 140 32.43 4.33 41.47
N LEU A 141 32.38 4.26 40.13
CA LEU A 141 33.42 3.67 39.29
C LEU A 141 34.41 4.70 38.70
N GLU A 142 34.13 6.01 38.77
CA GLU A 142 34.97 7.09 38.18
C GLU A 142 36.46 7.03 38.60
N LYS A 143 36.76 6.45 39.76
CA LYS A 143 38.12 6.39 40.32
C LYS A 143 38.70 4.98 40.36
N VAL A 144 38.03 4.01 39.75
CA VAL A 144 38.48 2.62 39.72
C VAL A 144 39.59 2.49 38.67
N PRO A 145 40.79 1.99 39.02
CA PRO A 145 41.85 1.75 38.05
C PRO A 145 41.44 0.70 37.00
N ASP A 146 41.88 0.87 35.75
CA ASP A 146 41.63 -0.06 34.63
C ASP A 146 41.95 -1.53 34.97
N SER A 147 43.00 -1.75 35.78
CA SER A 147 43.41 -3.09 36.20
C SER A 147 42.40 -3.80 37.10
N ILE A 148 41.50 -3.07 37.75
CA ILE A 148 40.41 -3.61 38.58
C ILE A 148 39.08 -3.57 37.82
N PHE A 149 38.93 -2.62 36.88
CA PHE A 149 37.72 -2.44 36.08
C PHE A 149 37.29 -3.73 35.35
N GLU A 150 38.23 -4.45 34.76
CA GLU A 150 37.97 -5.71 34.05
C GLU A 150 37.51 -6.87 34.96
N TYR A 151 37.59 -6.73 36.29
CA TYR A 151 37.14 -7.73 37.26
C TYR A 151 35.76 -7.39 37.88
N LEU A 152 35.13 -6.31 37.42
CA LEU A 152 33.79 -5.93 37.88
C LEU A 152 32.74 -6.96 37.40
N ASP A 153 31.74 -7.20 38.25
CA ASP A 153 30.59 -8.02 37.89
C ASP A 153 29.60 -7.17 37.07
N PHE A 154 29.85 -7.08 35.77
CA PHE A 154 29.02 -6.29 34.86
C PHE A 154 27.58 -6.82 34.77
N GLU A 155 27.35 -8.12 34.95
CA GLU A 155 26.00 -8.68 34.96
C GLU A 155 25.20 -8.13 36.14
N MET A 156 25.78 -8.10 37.35
CA MET A 156 25.15 -7.50 38.52
C MET A 156 24.89 -6.01 38.32
N LEU A 157 25.86 -5.27 37.76
CA LEU A 157 25.73 -3.83 37.52
C LEU A 157 24.58 -3.54 36.54
N GLY A 158 24.50 -4.24 35.41
CA GLY A 158 23.45 -4.01 34.43
C GLY A 158 22.08 -4.46 34.92
N ARG A 159 21.98 -5.58 35.65
CA ARG A 159 20.72 -5.99 36.27
C ARG A 159 20.20 -4.94 37.25
N LYS A 160 21.11 -4.33 38.03
CA LYS A 160 20.76 -3.24 38.96
C LYS A 160 20.28 -2.01 38.20
N ALA A 161 21.03 -1.55 37.20
CA ALA A 161 20.63 -0.41 36.36
C ALA A 161 19.25 -0.63 35.74
N ARG A 162 19.02 -1.81 35.16
CA ARG A 162 17.74 -2.19 34.56
C ARG A 162 16.58 -2.14 35.53
N PHE A 163 16.79 -2.61 36.76
CA PHE A 163 15.75 -2.56 37.80
C PHE A 163 15.46 -1.12 38.26
N GLU A 164 16.50 -0.29 38.41
CA GLU A 164 16.36 1.09 38.87
C GLU A 164 15.68 2.01 37.84
N GLU A 165 15.97 1.81 36.55
CA GLU A 165 15.41 2.61 35.46
C GLU A 165 14.10 2.05 34.90
N GLY A 166 13.78 0.79 35.17
CA GLY A 166 12.60 0.12 34.63
C GLY A 166 12.66 -0.14 33.13
N GLY A 167 13.86 -0.20 32.53
CA GLY A 167 14.01 -0.48 31.11
C GLY A 167 13.78 -1.96 30.75
N VAL A 168 13.67 -2.23 29.46
CA VAL A 168 13.42 -3.58 28.93
C VAL A 168 14.36 -3.92 27.77
N PHE A 169 14.62 -5.20 27.58
CA PHE A 169 15.30 -5.68 26.39
C PHE A 169 14.31 -5.82 25.23
N ALA A 170 14.71 -5.32 24.08
CA ALA A 170 14.10 -5.50 22.76
C ALA A 170 15.06 -6.32 21.88
N SER A 171 14.62 -6.71 20.68
CA SER A 171 15.37 -7.61 19.81
C SER A 171 16.78 -7.10 19.48
N ASN A 172 16.96 -5.78 19.34
CA ASN A 172 18.23 -5.15 18.94
C ASN A 172 18.77 -4.14 19.96
N GLY A 173 18.36 -4.22 21.23
CA GLY A 173 18.92 -3.33 22.25
C GLY A 173 18.13 -3.28 23.54
N TYR A 174 18.60 -2.43 24.45
CA TYR A 174 17.95 -2.12 25.72
C TYR A 174 17.30 -0.74 25.64
N VAL A 175 16.05 -0.64 26.06
CA VAL A 175 15.21 0.54 25.91
C VAL A 175 14.81 1.07 27.29
N THR A 176 14.99 2.36 27.50
CA THR A 176 14.48 3.10 28.66
C THR A 176 13.67 4.30 28.21
N GLN A 177 12.53 4.52 28.85
CA GLN A 177 11.73 5.73 28.64
C GLN A 177 12.36 6.88 29.46
N HIS A 178 12.65 8.01 28.82
CA HIS A 178 13.24 9.18 29.50
C HIS A 178 12.27 10.37 29.62
N THR A 179 11.23 10.41 28.80
CA THR A 179 10.18 11.45 28.82
C THR A 179 8.79 10.85 28.73
N GLU A 180 7.76 11.66 29.03
CA GLU A 180 6.36 11.26 28.87
C GLU A 180 6.06 10.89 27.41
N LEU A 181 5.19 9.88 27.24
CA LEU A 181 4.75 9.42 25.93
C LEU A 181 3.80 10.44 25.31
N LYS A 182 3.85 10.58 24.00
CA LYS A 182 2.94 11.44 23.24
C LYS A 182 1.59 10.73 23.11
N GLN A 183 0.51 11.46 23.37
CA GLN A 183 -0.86 11.02 23.15
C GLN A 183 -1.40 11.74 21.92
N VAL A 184 -1.15 11.18 20.75
CA VAL A 184 -1.48 11.79 19.46
C VAL A 184 -2.73 11.19 18.83
N TYR A 185 -3.07 9.94 19.18
CA TYR A 185 -4.12 9.17 18.53
C TYR A 185 -5.45 9.93 18.40
N GLU A 186 -5.92 10.59 19.47
CA GLU A 186 -7.20 11.32 19.47
C GLU A 186 -7.23 12.52 18.50
N THR A 187 -6.06 13.00 18.08
CA THR A 187 -5.91 14.17 17.20
C THR A 187 -5.57 13.80 15.76
N LEU A 188 -5.29 12.53 15.49
CA LEU A 188 -4.90 12.06 14.16
C LEU A 188 -6.13 11.83 13.28
N ASP A 189 -6.05 12.29 12.05
CA ASP A 189 -6.92 11.80 10.99
C ASP A 189 -6.33 10.49 10.44
N LEU A 190 -6.99 9.39 10.76
CA LEU A 190 -6.53 8.04 10.39
C LEU A 190 -6.93 7.68 8.95
N MET A 191 -7.87 8.42 8.37
CA MET A 191 -8.29 8.21 6.99
C MET A 191 -7.43 9.09 6.09
N PRO A 192 -6.71 8.52 5.11
CA PRO A 192 -6.00 9.33 4.13
C PRO A 192 -6.95 10.28 3.41
N SER A 193 -6.57 11.56 3.33
CA SER A 193 -7.32 12.55 2.57
C SER A 193 -7.16 12.31 1.07
N ALA A 194 -8.22 12.57 0.32
CA ALA A 194 -8.17 12.52 -1.14
C ALA A 194 -7.09 13.49 -1.67
N PRO A 195 -6.14 13.00 -2.49
CA PRO A 195 -5.10 13.84 -3.04
C PRO A 195 -5.65 14.80 -4.11
N SER A 196 -4.93 15.90 -4.32
CA SER A 196 -5.22 16.81 -5.43
C SER A 196 -4.80 16.24 -6.79
N TYR A 197 -3.81 15.35 -6.81
CA TYR A 197 -3.33 14.65 -8.00
C TYR A 197 -4.21 13.45 -8.35
N ALA A 198 -4.09 12.99 -9.59
CA ALA A 198 -4.55 11.68 -10.05
C ALA A 198 -3.40 10.70 -10.25
N ILE A 199 -2.18 11.18 -10.52
CA ILE A 199 -0.95 10.38 -10.62
C ILE A 199 0.15 11.12 -9.88
N ARG A 200 0.90 10.43 -9.02
CA ARG A 200 2.11 10.95 -8.38
C ARG A 200 3.30 10.16 -8.89
N LEU A 201 4.29 10.90 -9.36
CA LEU A 201 5.55 10.39 -9.86
C LEU A 201 6.68 10.77 -8.92
N LEU A 202 7.71 9.94 -8.87
CA LEU A 202 9.03 10.31 -8.41
C LEU A 202 9.92 10.45 -9.63
N ALA A 203 10.42 11.66 -9.88
CA ALA A 203 11.21 11.99 -11.07
C ALA A 203 12.62 12.41 -10.68
N GLY A 204 13.62 12.02 -11.47
CA GLY A 204 15.01 12.41 -11.26
C GLY A 204 15.79 12.45 -12.57
N SER A 205 16.86 13.22 -12.59
CA SER A 205 17.77 13.25 -13.75
C SER A 205 18.60 11.98 -13.80
N SER A 206 18.67 11.34 -14.96
CA SER A 206 19.56 10.20 -15.16
C SER A 206 20.97 10.73 -15.37
N PRO A 207 21.96 10.44 -14.50
CA PRO A 207 23.32 10.79 -14.82
C PRO A 207 23.76 9.89 -15.99
N MET A 208 24.23 10.50 -17.07
CA MET A 208 24.61 9.80 -18.32
C MET A 208 25.72 8.73 -18.14
N ASP A 209 26.33 8.61 -16.95
CA ASP A 209 27.48 7.75 -16.65
C ASP A 209 27.37 6.96 -15.31
N SER A 210 26.17 6.76 -14.75
CA SER A 210 25.99 6.12 -13.43
C SER A 210 24.93 5.01 -13.45
N ASP A 211 25.32 3.79 -13.02
CA ASP A 211 24.41 2.67 -12.71
C ASP A 211 23.58 2.90 -11.43
N GLY A 212 23.68 4.07 -10.80
CA GLY A 212 22.98 4.45 -9.57
C GLY A 212 21.72 5.28 -9.80
N LEU A 213 20.82 5.25 -8.81
CA LEU A 213 19.63 6.11 -8.74
C LEU A 213 20.01 7.60 -8.83
N PRO A 214 19.15 8.45 -9.44
CA PRO A 214 19.37 9.89 -9.51
C PRO A 214 19.72 10.50 -8.15
N GLU A 215 20.76 11.34 -8.08
CA GLU A 215 21.15 12.03 -6.84
C GLU A 215 20.07 13.01 -6.36
N LYS A 216 19.32 13.59 -7.28
CA LYS A 216 18.18 14.48 -7.00
C LYS A 216 16.90 13.85 -7.52
N GLN A 217 15.97 13.61 -6.61
CA GLN A 217 14.63 13.09 -6.92
C GLN A 217 13.59 14.04 -6.35
N VAL A 218 12.54 14.28 -7.13
CA VAL A 218 11.48 15.21 -6.79
C VAL A 218 10.13 14.55 -7.09
N TYR A 219 9.19 14.71 -6.16
CA TYR A 219 7.82 14.29 -6.39
C TYR A 219 7.12 15.25 -7.35
N LEU A 220 6.50 14.70 -8.40
CA LEU A 220 5.66 15.41 -9.35
C LEU A 220 4.22 14.89 -9.27
N ASN A 221 3.29 15.82 -9.05
CA ASN A 221 1.87 15.53 -8.95
C ASN A 221 1.19 15.91 -10.27
N LEU A 222 0.56 14.96 -10.95
CA LEU A 222 -0.19 15.15 -12.18
C LEU A 222 -1.71 15.10 -11.90
N PRO A 223 -2.53 15.92 -12.57
CA PRO A 223 -2.14 16.83 -13.64
C PRO A 223 -1.40 18.08 -13.13
N ALA A 224 -0.33 18.45 -13.83
CA ALA A 224 0.54 19.59 -13.54
C ALA A 224 0.41 20.67 -14.62
N THR A 225 0.66 21.92 -14.23
CA THR A 225 0.82 23.03 -15.18
C THR A 225 2.19 22.98 -15.85
N GLN A 226 2.36 23.68 -16.97
CA GLN A 226 3.66 23.73 -17.66
C GLN A 226 4.75 24.31 -16.75
N GLU A 227 4.43 25.32 -15.94
CA GLU A 227 5.37 25.92 -15.00
C GLU A 227 5.84 24.92 -13.94
N ALA A 228 4.95 24.02 -13.48
CA ALA A 228 5.32 22.98 -12.53
C ALA A 228 6.21 21.91 -13.17
N LEU A 229 5.95 21.55 -14.44
CA LEU A 229 6.81 20.64 -15.20
C LEU A 229 8.21 21.24 -15.43
N ASP A 230 8.28 22.50 -15.85
CA ASP A 230 9.54 23.22 -16.09
C ASP A 230 10.34 23.37 -14.79
N HIS A 231 9.68 23.65 -13.66
CA HIS A 231 10.32 23.72 -12.36
C HIS A 231 10.99 22.40 -11.94
N VAL A 232 10.39 21.25 -12.26
CA VAL A 232 11.02 19.94 -11.98
C VAL A 232 12.32 19.77 -12.78
N LEU A 233 12.33 20.17 -14.05
CA LEU A 233 13.55 20.16 -14.87
C LEU A 233 14.64 21.06 -14.29
N GLU A 234 14.28 22.26 -13.83
CA GLU A 234 15.21 23.19 -13.18
C GLU A 234 15.83 22.61 -11.90
N VAL A 235 15.01 22.00 -11.03
CA VAL A 235 15.49 21.41 -9.75
C VAL A 235 16.41 20.20 -10.00
N CYS A 236 16.06 19.37 -10.98
CA CYS A 236 16.85 18.20 -11.37
C CYS A 236 18.02 18.55 -12.29
N GLU A 237 18.19 19.83 -12.65
CA GLU A 237 19.23 20.35 -13.56
C GLU A 237 19.24 19.65 -14.92
N ALA A 238 18.07 19.22 -15.39
CA ALA A 238 17.89 18.52 -16.66
C ALA A 238 17.50 19.51 -17.78
N PRO A 239 18.10 19.41 -18.97
CA PRO A 239 17.76 20.29 -20.11
C PRO A 239 16.43 19.92 -20.77
N SER A 240 15.96 18.67 -20.60
CA SER A 240 14.68 18.21 -21.11
C SER A 240 14.22 16.93 -20.42
N TRP A 241 12.94 16.59 -20.60
CA TRP A 241 12.34 15.33 -20.11
C TRP A 241 12.97 14.06 -20.70
N ARG A 242 13.70 14.15 -21.83
CA ARG A 242 14.42 13.00 -22.40
C ARG A 242 15.61 12.53 -21.54
N GLU A 243 16.07 13.37 -20.62
CA GLU A 243 17.16 13.07 -19.69
C GLU A 243 16.64 12.79 -18.27
N MET A 244 15.32 12.68 -18.13
CA MET A 244 14.64 12.38 -16.89
C MET A 244 14.18 10.93 -16.89
N LEU A 245 14.22 10.31 -15.72
CA LEU A 245 13.52 9.07 -15.44
C LEU A 245 12.44 9.36 -14.41
N PHE A 246 11.29 8.71 -14.54
CA PHE A 246 10.23 8.79 -13.57
C PHE A 246 9.54 7.44 -13.42
N TRP A 247 8.98 7.20 -12.24
CA TRP A 247 8.14 6.04 -11.96
C TRP A 247 6.93 6.46 -11.14
N THR A 248 5.86 5.69 -11.26
CA THR A 248 4.62 5.93 -10.51
C THR A 248 4.80 5.50 -9.06
N GLU A 249 4.48 6.40 -8.14
CA GLU A 249 4.43 6.12 -6.70
C GLU A 249 3.00 5.89 -6.20
N ASP A 250 2.02 6.59 -6.78
CA ASP A 250 0.60 6.45 -6.46
C ASP A 250 -0.25 6.93 -7.64
N GLY A 251 -1.47 6.44 -7.77
CA GLY A 251 -2.40 6.99 -8.75
C GLY A 251 -3.76 6.32 -8.83
N ALA A 252 -4.69 7.01 -9.51
CA ALA A 252 -6.11 6.73 -9.48
C ALA A 252 -6.53 5.38 -10.09
N VAL A 253 -5.69 4.79 -10.93
CA VAL A 253 -5.88 3.47 -11.55
C VAL A 253 -4.60 2.66 -11.36
N PRO A 254 -4.38 2.06 -10.17
CA PRO A 254 -3.13 1.37 -9.85
C PRO A 254 -2.75 0.28 -10.87
N ASP A 255 -3.71 -0.59 -11.24
CA ASP A 255 -3.49 -1.71 -12.17
C ASP A 255 -2.94 -1.25 -13.54
N LEU A 256 -3.38 -0.08 -14.04
CA LEU A 256 -2.84 0.51 -15.27
C LEU A 256 -1.41 0.98 -15.03
N LEU A 257 -1.20 1.80 -14.00
CA LEU A 257 0.04 2.54 -13.81
C LEU A 257 1.22 1.65 -13.40
N GLU A 258 0.96 0.46 -12.86
CA GLU A 258 1.98 -0.55 -12.55
C GLU A 258 2.50 -1.28 -13.79
N ASN A 259 1.67 -1.44 -14.83
CA ASN A 259 2.00 -2.22 -16.03
C ASN A 259 2.24 -1.35 -17.28
N MET A 260 1.95 -0.06 -17.18
CA MET A 260 2.02 0.88 -18.28
C MET A 260 3.45 1.30 -18.59
N ASP A 261 3.80 1.25 -19.87
CA ASP A 261 5.06 1.78 -20.41
C ASP A 261 4.79 3.19 -20.97
N CYS A 262 5.41 4.21 -20.38
CA CYS A 262 5.28 5.58 -20.86
C CYS A 262 6.47 6.45 -20.46
N ASP A 263 7.19 6.92 -21.49
CA ASP A 263 8.30 7.87 -21.34
C ASP A 263 7.89 9.32 -21.64
N ASP A 264 6.66 9.55 -22.11
CA ASP A 264 6.14 10.88 -22.45
C ASP A 264 5.35 11.49 -21.29
N ILE A 265 5.98 12.44 -20.58
CA ILE A 265 5.36 13.14 -19.46
C ILE A 265 4.14 13.96 -19.87
N GLN A 266 4.06 14.46 -21.11
CA GLN A 266 2.92 15.24 -21.58
C GLN A 266 1.71 14.31 -21.78
N GLU A 267 1.89 13.14 -22.38
CA GLU A 267 0.81 12.15 -22.51
C GLU A 267 0.32 11.68 -21.14
N LEU A 268 1.25 11.40 -20.23
CA LEU A 268 0.91 11.01 -18.85
C LEU A 268 0.18 12.11 -18.09
N ASN A 269 0.55 13.37 -18.32
CA ASN A 269 -0.13 14.53 -17.76
C ASN A 269 -1.56 14.69 -18.33
N GLU A 270 -1.77 14.42 -19.62
CA GLU A 270 -3.11 14.38 -20.20
C GLU A 270 -3.94 13.24 -19.60
N LEU A 271 -3.39 12.02 -19.51
CA LEU A 271 -4.06 10.90 -18.83
C LEU A 271 -4.51 11.28 -17.42
N ALA A 272 -3.63 11.92 -16.64
CA ALA A 272 -3.97 12.38 -15.29
C ALA A 272 -5.17 13.35 -15.27
N LYS A 273 -5.33 14.21 -16.29
CA LYS A 273 -6.54 15.06 -16.42
C LYS A 273 -7.78 14.23 -16.68
N HIS A 274 -7.70 13.26 -17.59
CA HIS A 274 -8.81 12.35 -17.88
C HIS A 274 -9.22 11.55 -16.63
N LEU A 275 -8.24 11.03 -15.86
CA LEU A 275 -8.49 10.33 -14.60
C LEU A 275 -9.20 11.24 -13.58
N LYS A 276 -8.73 12.49 -13.41
CA LYS A 276 -9.36 13.45 -12.48
C LYS A 276 -10.78 13.84 -12.91
N CYS A 277 -11.02 13.99 -14.21
CA CYS A 277 -12.36 14.21 -14.75
C CYS A 277 -13.29 13.04 -14.40
N ARG A 278 -12.82 11.79 -14.59
CA ARG A 278 -13.63 10.59 -14.30
C ARG A 278 -13.89 10.38 -12.81
N GLU A 279 -12.90 10.67 -11.96
CA GLU A 279 -13.05 10.71 -10.51
C GLU A 279 -14.14 11.71 -10.09
N ASN A 280 -14.08 12.96 -10.59
CA ASN A 280 -15.06 13.99 -10.29
C ASN A 280 -16.49 13.65 -10.76
N SER A 281 -16.62 12.87 -11.83
CA SER A 281 -17.92 12.37 -12.32
C SER A 281 -18.43 11.11 -11.62
N GLY A 282 -17.63 10.49 -10.73
CA GLY A 282 -17.99 9.23 -10.07
C GLY A 282 -17.92 8.01 -10.99
N GLU A 283 -17.17 8.08 -12.09
CA GLU A 283 -17.06 7.01 -13.11
C GLU A 283 -15.72 6.27 -13.03
N LEU A 284 -14.91 6.54 -11.99
CA LEU A 284 -13.58 5.96 -11.86
C LEU A 284 -13.62 4.43 -11.78
N SER A 285 -14.56 3.85 -11.02
CA SER A 285 -14.70 2.38 -10.92
C SER A 285 -15.08 1.75 -12.27
N LYS A 286 -15.91 2.43 -13.07
CA LYS A 286 -16.24 2.01 -14.44
C LYS A 286 -15.00 2.06 -15.34
N LEU A 287 -14.20 3.13 -15.26
CA LEU A 287 -12.96 3.24 -16.02
C LEU A 287 -11.97 2.12 -15.66
N LYS A 288 -11.75 1.86 -14.37
CA LYS A 288 -10.90 0.77 -13.88
C LYS A 288 -11.35 -0.59 -14.43
N ALA A 289 -12.66 -0.85 -14.39
CA ALA A 289 -13.24 -2.08 -14.94
C ALA A 289 -12.94 -2.22 -16.43
N VAL A 290 -13.14 -1.16 -17.23
CA VAL A 290 -12.92 -1.21 -18.68
C VAL A 290 -11.44 -1.35 -19.02
N ILE A 291 -10.55 -0.61 -18.35
CA ILE A 291 -9.10 -0.72 -18.54
C ILE A 291 -8.63 -2.16 -18.29
N LEU A 292 -9.08 -2.77 -17.19
CA LEU A 292 -8.71 -4.14 -16.86
C LEU A 292 -9.32 -5.15 -17.85
N ALA A 293 -10.58 -4.94 -18.27
CA ALA A 293 -11.26 -5.81 -19.23
C ALA A 293 -10.66 -5.77 -20.64
N THR A 294 -10.05 -4.65 -21.00
CA THR A 294 -9.38 -4.42 -22.30
C THR A 294 -7.90 -4.82 -22.30
N ASP A 295 -7.36 -5.21 -21.14
CA ASP A 295 -5.93 -5.48 -20.95
C ASP A 295 -5.05 -4.32 -21.47
N CYS A 296 -5.45 -3.09 -21.08
CA CYS A 296 -4.84 -1.87 -21.58
C CYS A 296 -3.53 -1.54 -20.85
N HIS A 297 -2.42 -1.48 -21.59
CA HIS A 297 -1.07 -1.16 -21.08
C HIS A 297 -0.48 0.14 -21.67
N ASP A 298 -1.27 0.88 -22.46
CA ASP A 298 -0.83 2.05 -23.21
C ASP A 298 -1.61 3.32 -22.79
N VAL A 299 -0.92 4.45 -22.68
CA VAL A 299 -1.49 5.75 -22.28
C VAL A 299 -2.51 6.25 -23.30
N GLY A 300 -2.18 6.20 -24.59
CA GLY A 300 -3.06 6.70 -25.65
C GLY A 300 -4.39 5.95 -25.68
N THR A 301 -4.31 4.63 -25.57
CA THR A 301 -5.47 3.73 -25.50
C THR A 301 -6.29 3.99 -24.23
N ALA A 302 -5.64 4.18 -23.07
CA ALA A 302 -6.33 4.51 -21.82
C ALA A 302 -7.07 5.86 -21.90
N ILE A 303 -6.47 6.87 -22.56
CA ILE A 303 -7.13 8.15 -22.84
C ILE A 303 -8.35 7.92 -23.75
N GLN A 304 -8.20 7.16 -24.84
CA GLN A 304 -9.31 6.87 -25.75
C GLN A 304 -10.46 6.12 -25.05
N ILE A 305 -10.15 5.12 -24.22
CA ILE A 305 -11.13 4.42 -23.39
C ILE A 305 -11.83 5.41 -22.46
N SER A 306 -11.05 6.27 -21.79
CA SER A 306 -11.60 7.28 -20.89
C SER A 306 -12.52 8.25 -21.61
N GLU A 307 -12.18 8.72 -22.82
CA GLU A 307 -13.04 9.61 -23.62
C GLU A 307 -14.35 8.94 -24.05
N ASN A 308 -14.27 7.67 -24.46
CA ASN A 308 -15.39 6.92 -25.02
C ASN A 308 -16.02 5.95 -24.00
N LEU A 309 -15.98 6.29 -22.71
CA LEU A 309 -16.43 5.40 -21.64
C LEU A 309 -17.92 5.02 -21.76
N ASP A 310 -18.74 5.84 -22.43
CA ASP A 310 -20.17 5.59 -22.69
C ASP A 310 -20.44 4.44 -23.68
N ASP A 311 -19.43 4.07 -24.48
CA ASP A 311 -19.47 2.92 -25.37
C ASP A 311 -19.43 1.59 -24.61
N TYR A 312 -19.11 1.63 -23.32
CA TYR A 312 -19.06 0.46 -22.45
C TYR A 312 -20.26 0.41 -21.51
N LEU A 313 -20.83 -0.79 -21.41
CA LEU A 313 -21.79 -1.18 -20.38
C LEU A 313 -21.02 -1.77 -19.22
N PHE A 314 -21.35 -1.33 -18.00
CA PHE A 314 -20.74 -1.78 -16.76
C PHE A 314 -21.84 -2.21 -15.80
N GLU A 315 -21.80 -3.48 -15.43
CA GLU A 315 -22.73 -4.09 -14.48
C GLU A 315 -21.94 -4.50 -13.23
N PRO A 316 -22.02 -3.73 -12.13
CA PRO A 316 -21.19 -3.99 -10.96
C PRO A 316 -21.60 -5.29 -10.27
N ASP A 317 -22.89 -5.64 -10.25
CA ASP A 317 -23.42 -6.63 -9.30
C ASP A 317 -22.85 -8.05 -9.47
N GLN A 318 -22.56 -8.47 -10.70
CA GLN A 318 -22.17 -9.84 -11.04
C GLN A 318 -20.71 -10.12 -10.64
N ARG A 319 -20.48 -11.28 -10.02
CA ARG A 319 -19.17 -11.72 -9.49
C ARG A 319 -18.62 -13.00 -10.10
N ASN A 320 -19.48 -13.76 -10.76
CA ASN A 320 -19.16 -15.07 -11.32
C ASN A 320 -20.12 -15.39 -12.48
N PRO A 321 -19.79 -16.38 -13.32
CA PRO A 321 -20.67 -16.79 -14.42
C PRO A 321 -22.08 -17.19 -13.96
N GLU A 322 -22.27 -17.79 -12.78
CA GLU A 322 -23.59 -18.17 -12.28
C GLU A 322 -24.52 -16.99 -12.04
N GLU A 323 -23.97 -15.85 -11.62
CA GLU A 323 -24.70 -14.59 -11.43
C GLU A 323 -25.04 -13.93 -12.75
N VAL A 324 -24.11 -13.92 -13.71
CA VAL A 324 -24.39 -13.45 -15.07
C VAL A 324 -25.53 -14.26 -15.68
N ALA A 325 -25.46 -15.60 -15.61
CA ALA A 325 -26.54 -16.48 -16.04
C ALA A 325 -27.86 -16.23 -15.32
N SER A 326 -27.80 -16.02 -13.99
CA SER A 326 -28.99 -15.77 -13.18
C SER A 326 -29.70 -14.49 -13.57
N GLU A 327 -28.95 -13.43 -13.85
CA GLU A 327 -29.48 -12.14 -14.28
C GLU A 327 -30.02 -12.19 -15.70
N GLU A 328 -29.32 -12.85 -16.63
CA GLU A 328 -29.80 -13.07 -17.99
C GLU A 328 -31.14 -13.83 -18.00
N LEU A 329 -31.24 -14.92 -17.25
CA LEU A 329 -32.49 -15.67 -17.15
C LEU A 329 -33.61 -14.86 -16.49
N ARG A 330 -33.31 -13.96 -15.55
CA ARG A 330 -34.30 -13.07 -14.93
C ARG A 330 -34.96 -12.14 -15.94
N LEU A 331 -34.28 -11.82 -17.04
CA LEU A 331 -34.83 -11.01 -18.14
C LEU A 331 -35.72 -11.82 -19.09
N ILE A 332 -35.52 -13.15 -19.16
CA ILE A 332 -36.18 -14.04 -20.12
C ILE A 332 -37.40 -14.77 -19.51
N VAL A 333 -37.33 -15.16 -18.23
CA VAL A 333 -38.35 -15.95 -17.54
C VAL A 333 -38.82 -15.29 -16.24
N ASP A 334 -40.05 -15.59 -15.81
CA ASP A 334 -40.58 -15.10 -14.53
C ASP A 334 -39.87 -15.72 -13.31
N GLU A 335 -40.00 -15.08 -12.15
CA GLU A 335 -39.31 -15.47 -10.91
C GLU A 335 -39.64 -16.90 -10.45
N GLN A 336 -40.89 -17.34 -10.63
CA GLN A 336 -41.31 -18.67 -10.23
C GLN A 336 -40.64 -19.73 -11.11
N SER A 337 -40.66 -19.53 -12.44
CA SER A 337 -39.99 -20.39 -13.41
C SER A 337 -38.47 -20.41 -13.20
N LEU A 338 -37.85 -19.25 -12.95
CA LEU A 338 -36.42 -19.13 -12.69
C LEU A 338 -35.99 -19.97 -11.47
N SER A 339 -36.76 -19.93 -10.38
CA SER A 339 -36.45 -20.68 -9.15
C SER A 339 -36.42 -22.20 -9.35
N ILE A 340 -37.21 -22.71 -10.29
CA ILE A 340 -37.23 -24.13 -10.67
C ILE A 340 -36.07 -24.42 -11.60
N LEU A 341 -35.88 -23.61 -12.65
CA LEU A 341 -34.82 -23.78 -13.64
C LEU A 341 -33.43 -23.84 -13.01
N LYS A 342 -33.12 -22.93 -12.06
CA LYS A 342 -31.82 -22.88 -11.35
C LYS A 342 -31.41 -24.20 -10.69
N LYS A 343 -32.36 -25.09 -10.38
CA LYS A 343 -32.09 -26.41 -9.76
C LYS A 343 -31.70 -27.50 -10.77
N HIS A 344 -31.92 -27.24 -12.05
CA HIS A 344 -31.83 -28.25 -13.11
C HIS A 344 -30.85 -27.88 -14.23
N ILE A 345 -30.35 -26.65 -14.26
CA ILE A 345 -29.41 -26.16 -15.27
C ILE A 345 -28.04 -25.86 -14.65
N SER A 346 -26.98 -26.02 -15.45
CA SER A 346 -25.65 -25.53 -15.09
C SER A 346 -25.59 -24.03 -15.34
N LEU A 347 -25.81 -23.22 -14.30
CA LEU A 347 -25.69 -21.76 -14.39
C LEU A 347 -24.27 -21.33 -14.75
N TYR A 348 -23.25 -22.04 -14.27
CA TYR A 348 -21.86 -21.71 -14.54
C TYR A 348 -21.55 -21.78 -16.04
N ASN A 349 -21.82 -22.92 -16.69
CA ASN A 349 -21.54 -23.10 -18.12
C ASN A 349 -22.40 -22.15 -18.97
N TYR A 350 -23.69 -22.00 -18.62
CA TYR A 350 -24.55 -21.07 -19.35
C TYR A 350 -24.06 -19.63 -19.22
N GLY A 351 -23.57 -19.23 -18.05
CA GLY A 351 -23.01 -17.90 -17.82
C GLY A 351 -21.77 -17.66 -18.67
N LEU A 352 -20.87 -18.64 -18.78
CA LEU A 352 -19.71 -18.55 -19.68
C LEU A 352 -20.15 -18.37 -21.14
N ASP A 353 -21.16 -19.11 -21.59
CA ASP A 353 -21.68 -18.99 -22.96
C ASP A 353 -22.34 -17.61 -23.20
N VAL A 354 -23.08 -17.08 -22.23
CA VAL A 354 -23.67 -15.73 -22.29
C VAL A 354 -22.59 -14.66 -22.36
N MET A 355 -21.56 -14.76 -21.52
CA MET A 355 -20.43 -13.83 -21.55
C MET A 355 -19.71 -13.88 -22.90
N ALA A 356 -19.42 -15.08 -23.40
CA ALA A 356 -18.76 -15.25 -24.70
C ALA A 356 -19.60 -14.70 -25.86
N ALA A 357 -20.92 -14.92 -25.86
CA ALA A 357 -21.83 -14.43 -26.90
C ALA A 357 -21.92 -12.89 -26.94
N ASN A 358 -21.74 -12.23 -25.80
CA ASN A 358 -21.81 -10.77 -25.68
C ASN A 358 -20.41 -10.10 -25.64
N HIS A 359 -19.33 -10.87 -25.84
CA HIS A 359 -17.95 -10.42 -25.67
C HIS A 359 -17.71 -9.71 -24.31
N ALA A 360 -18.39 -10.21 -23.27
CA ALA A 360 -18.35 -9.64 -21.94
C ALA A 360 -17.20 -10.23 -21.13
N VAL A 361 -16.51 -9.38 -20.37
CA VAL A 361 -15.41 -9.75 -19.50
C VAL A 361 -15.77 -9.40 -18.07
N LEU A 362 -15.60 -10.38 -17.18
CA LEU A 362 -15.84 -10.22 -15.76
C LEU A 362 -14.54 -9.75 -15.10
N THR A 363 -14.62 -8.62 -14.38
CA THR A 363 -13.50 -8.03 -13.62
C THR A 363 -13.84 -8.03 -12.12
N PRO A 364 -12.85 -7.80 -11.23
CA PRO A 364 -13.12 -7.60 -9.80
C PRO A 364 -14.14 -6.48 -9.52
N TYR A 365 -14.25 -5.49 -10.41
CA TYR A 365 -15.18 -4.36 -10.28
C TYR A 365 -16.60 -4.70 -10.75
N GLY A 366 -16.76 -5.67 -11.67
CA GLY A 366 -18.03 -6.06 -12.29
C GLY A 366 -17.87 -6.56 -13.73
N LEU A 367 -19.00 -6.83 -14.39
CA LEU A 367 -19.05 -7.26 -15.78
C LEU A 367 -18.95 -6.06 -16.73
N VAL A 368 -18.12 -6.18 -17.77
CA VAL A 368 -17.90 -5.15 -18.78
C VAL A 368 -18.17 -5.73 -20.17
N GLN A 369 -18.88 -4.98 -21.01
CA GLN A 369 -19.08 -5.30 -22.42
C GLN A 369 -19.25 -4.01 -23.24
N ARG A 370 -19.06 -4.07 -24.56
CA ARG A 370 -19.39 -2.91 -25.42
C ARG A 370 -20.88 -2.82 -25.68
N ARG A 371 -21.39 -1.60 -25.73
CA ARG A 371 -22.80 -1.29 -26.02
C ARG A 371 -23.20 -1.65 -27.45
N ASP A 372 -22.24 -1.60 -28.38
CA ASP A 372 -22.45 -1.96 -29.78
C ASP A 372 -22.39 -3.47 -30.05
N GLY A 373 -22.12 -4.28 -29.01
CA GLY A 373 -22.01 -5.74 -29.10
C GLY A 373 -20.74 -6.23 -29.79
N ASN A 374 -19.80 -5.35 -30.12
CA ASN A 374 -18.51 -5.74 -30.66
C ASN A 374 -17.55 -6.18 -29.54
N GLU A 375 -16.46 -6.81 -29.93
CA GLU A 375 -15.35 -7.12 -29.04
C GLU A 375 -14.81 -5.86 -28.36
N LEU A 376 -14.37 -6.01 -27.10
CA LEU A 376 -13.64 -4.99 -26.37
C LEU A 376 -12.40 -4.56 -27.18
N LEU A 377 -12.02 -3.29 -27.07
CA LEU A 377 -10.77 -2.82 -27.66
C LEU A 377 -9.63 -3.66 -27.08
N GLN A 378 -8.94 -4.44 -27.92
CA GLN A 378 -7.72 -5.11 -27.51
C GLN A 378 -6.55 -4.15 -27.69
N ALA A 379 -5.64 -4.10 -26.71
CA ALA A 379 -4.35 -3.46 -26.89
C ALA A 379 -3.65 -4.10 -28.10
N GLN A 380 -3.14 -3.29 -29.04
CA GLN A 380 -2.36 -3.83 -30.15
C GLN A 380 -1.10 -4.48 -29.61
N GLU A 381 -0.90 -5.78 -29.85
CA GLU A 381 0.41 -6.41 -29.66
C GLU A 381 1.41 -5.61 -30.52
N HIS A 382 2.38 -4.95 -29.87
CA HIS A 382 3.53 -4.42 -30.59
C HIS A 382 4.13 -5.57 -31.42
N PRO A 383 4.34 -5.41 -32.74
CA PRO A 383 4.93 -6.45 -33.54
C PRO A 383 6.32 -6.75 -32.96
N SER A 384 6.42 -7.86 -32.24
CA SER A 384 7.71 -8.40 -31.83
C SER A 384 8.63 -8.41 -33.05
N GLU A 385 9.76 -7.71 -32.96
CA GLU A 385 10.82 -7.75 -33.98
C GLU A 385 11.42 -9.16 -34.01
N ARG A 386 10.69 -10.10 -34.60
CA ARG A 386 11.19 -11.36 -35.11
C ARG A 386 11.03 -11.30 -36.61
N ASN A 387 12.02 -10.70 -37.28
CA ASN A 387 12.40 -10.92 -38.68
C ASN A 387 13.70 -10.13 -38.94
N GLY A 388 14.83 -10.70 -39.38
CA GLY A 388 15.05 -12.05 -39.85
C GLY A 388 16.54 -12.38 -39.91
N MET A 389 16.85 -13.62 -39.55
CA MET A 389 17.97 -14.34 -40.12
C MET A 389 17.66 -14.54 -41.61
N GLU A 390 18.19 -13.68 -42.47
CA GLU A 390 18.41 -14.05 -43.87
C GLU A 390 19.85 -14.56 -44.02
N MET A 391 19.94 -15.86 -44.29
CA MET A 391 21.11 -16.53 -44.80
C MET A 391 21.36 -16.15 -46.27
N MET A 392 22.64 -16.20 -46.66
CA MET A 392 23.28 -16.05 -47.99
C MET A 392 23.96 -14.68 -48.20
N GLN A 393 25.27 -14.58 -48.43
CA GLN A 393 26.23 -15.49 -49.10
C GLN A 393 27.54 -15.67 -48.35
#